data_AF-A0AAN8SPM7-F1
#
_entry.id   AF-A0AAN8SPM7-F1
#
_cell.length_a   1.000
_cell.length_b   1.000
_cell.length_c   1.000
_cell.angle_alpha   90.00
_cell.angle_beta   90.00
_cell.angle_gamma   90.00
#
_symmetry.space_group_name_H-M   'P 1'
#
loop_
_entity.id
_entity.type
_entity.pdbx_description
1 polymer ?
#
loop_
_entity_poly.entity_id
_entity_poly.type
_entity_poly.pdbx_seq_one_letter_code
_entity_poly.pdbx_strand_id
1 'polypeptide(L)'
;MFKVTHIKKSTNPTEEERWIEPRAQETYDKYIRISQEYRSTLPLESRDRPFTQEENENLWKQSAGEPIRGSVYGYREKAYQKKKSWYCGSSSSSFDGGDRETISAMESKIAYLNAELAAVAKREKKREEREKNREEEIAAAKEVENKRYAALQAQLTFLFESGNILPPCPASSNGSDQEGDENDKSDKESDQGDEE
;
A
#
# COMPACT_ATOMS: atom_id res chain seq x y z
N MET A 1 27.84 -0.57 -38.34
CA MET A 1 28.98 -1.04 -37.51
C MET A 1 28.58 -2.18 -36.57
N PHE A 2 27.37 -2.16 -35.98
CA PHE A 2 26.92 -3.17 -35.01
C PHE A 2 26.89 -4.61 -35.55
N LYS A 3 26.24 -4.87 -36.70
CA LYS A 3 26.21 -6.21 -37.33
C LYS A 3 27.61 -6.77 -37.59
N VAL A 4 28.57 -5.91 -37.96
CA VAL A 4 29.96 -6.31 -38.28
C VAL A 4 30.72 -6.80 -37.06
N THR A 5 30.42 -6.28 -35.86
CA THR A 5 31.12 -6.65 -34.62
C THR A 5 30.42 -7.74 -33.83
N HIS A 6 29.14 -8.01 -34.10
CA HIS A 6 28.32 -8.97 -33.35
C HIS A 6 27.93 -10.21 -34.18
N ILE A 7 28.49 -10.36 -35.37
CA ILE A 7 28.38 -11.56 -36.19
C ILE A 7 29.75 -12.17 -36.36
N LYS A 8 29.83 -13.48 -36.12
CA LYS A 8 31.00 -14.26 -36.47
C LYS A 8 31.01 -14.44 -37.99
N LYS A 9 31.94 -13.76 -38.66
CA LYS A 9 32.18 -13.98 -40.08
C LYS A 9 32.67 -15.41 -40.27
N SER A 10 31.94 -16.22 -41.02
CA SER A 10 32.48 -17.51 -41.44
C SER A 10 33.47 -17.30 -42.58
N THR A 11 34.52 -18.10 -42.58
CA THR A 11 35.50 -18.19 -43.67
C THR A 11 34.94 -19.00 -44.85
N ASN A 12 33.87 -19.75 -44.63
CA ASN A 12 33.21 -20.58 -45.64
C ASN A 12 31.96 -19.87 -46.19
N PRO A 13 31.80 -19.72 -47.52
CA PRO A 13 30.64 -19.04 -48.11
C PRO A 13 29.32 -19.81 -47.93
N THR A 14 29.37 -21.07 -47.51
CA THR A 14 28.20 -21.95 -47.28
C THR A 14 27.68 -21.88 -45.85
N GLU A 15 28.47 -21.34 -44.90
CA GLU A 15 28.05 -21.23 -43.51
C GLU A 15 27.29 -19.93 -43.27
N GLU A 16 26.09 -20.04 -42.69
CA GLU A 16 25.27 -18.89 -42.35
C GLU A 16 25.95 -17.99 -41.31
N GLU A 17 25.80 -16.68 -41.50
CA GLU A 17 26.24 -15.65 -40.56
C GLU A 17 25.64 -15.89 -39.17
N ARG A 18 26.46 -16.30 -38.20
CA ARG A 18 26.02 -16.59 -36.83
C ARG A 18 26.25 -15.40 -35.91
N TRP A 19 25.21 -14.97 -35.22
CA TRP A 19 25.32 -13.97 -34.15
C TRP A 19 26.17 -14.48 -32.99
N ILE A 20 27.03 -13.61 -32.47
CA ILE A 20 27.94 -13.94 -31.35
C ILE A 20 27.14 -14.07 -30.04
N GLU A 21 26.11 -13.26 -29.87
CA GLU A 21 25.23 -13.27 -28.70
C GLU A 21 23.76 -13.30 -29.14
N PRO A 22 22.92 -14.19 -28.59
CA PRO A 22 21.47 -14.21 -28.89
C PRO A 22 20.79 -12.85 -28.66
N ARG A 23 21.21 -12.14 -27.61
CA ARG A 23 20.73 -10.78 -27.30
C ARG A 23 21.02 -9.77 -28.41
N ALA A 24 22.15 -9.91 -29.12
CA ALA A 24 22.51 -9.02 -30.21
C ALA A 24 21.60 -9.21 -31.43
N GLN A 25 21.24 -10.46 -31.71
CA GLN A 25 20.27 -10.79 -32.75
C GLN A 25 18.89 -10.19 -32.42
N GLU A 26 18.36 -10.48 -31.24
CA GLU A 26 17.04 -9.97 -30.82
C GLU A 26 16.96 -8.44 -30.85
N THR A 27 18.02 -7.76 -30.42
CA THR A 27 18.09 -6.29 -30.42
C THR A 27 18.10 -5.75 -31.85
N TYR A 28 18.88 -6.38 -32.73
CA TYR A 28 18.96 -5.98 -34.13
C TYR A 28 17.64 -6.23 -34.87
N ASP A 29 16.98 -7.36 -34.64
CA ASP A 29 15.70 -7.69 -35.26
C ASP A 29 14.61 -6.71 -34.81
N LYS A 30 14.58 -6.36 -33.52
CA LYS A 30 13.72 -5.29 -32.98
C LYS A 30 14.00 -3.94 -33.65
N TYR A 31 15.27 -3.58 -33.81
CA TYR A 31 15.67 -2.35 -34.47
C TYR A 31 15.19 -2.30 -35.93
N ILE A 32 15.36 -3.39 -36.69
CA ILE A 32 14.90 -3.47 -38.08
C ILE A 32 13.38 -3.28 -38.15
N ARG A 33 12.62 -3.96 -37.28
CA ARG A 33 11.16 -3.83 -37.23
C ARG A 33 10.72 -2.40 -36.95
N ILE A 34 11.23 -1.79 -35.87
CA ILE A 34 10.87 -0.42 -35.48
C ILE A 34 11.29 0.60 -36.55
N SER A 35 12.44 0.37 -37.21
CA SER A 35 12.90 1.22 -38.31
C SER A 35 11.98 1.16 -39.53
N GLN A 36 11.45 -0.02 -39.87
CA GLN A 36 10.48 -0.20 -40.95
C GLN A 36 9.12 0.44 -40.62
N GLU A 37 8.66 0.29 -39.38
CA GLU A 37 7.45 0.95 -38.87
C GLU A 37 7.59 2.47 -38.96
N TYR A 38 8.73 3.02 -38.51
CA TYR A 38 9.02 4.45 -38.59
C TYR A 38 9.09 4.96 -40.04
N ARG A 39 9.68 4.20 -40.97
CA ARG A 39 9.62 4.55 -42.41
C ARG A 39 8.20 4.58 -42.95
N SER A 40 7.32 3.73 -42.43
CA SER A 40 5.94 3.66 -42.88
C SER A 40 5.13 4.89 -42.45
N THR A 41 5.51 5.57 -41.35
CA THR A 41 4.88 6.81 -40.88
C THR A 41 5.39 8.07 -41.57
N LEU A 42 6.51 8.00 -42.29
CA LEU A 42 7.06 9.12 -43.05
C LEU A 42 6.29 9.36 -44.37
N PRO A 43 6.22 10.63 -44.84
CA PRO A 43 5.76 10.97 -46.17
C PRO A 43 6.46 10.15 -47.26
N LEU A 44 5.77 9.89 -48.37
CA LEU A 44 6.26 8.99 -49.43
C LEU A 44 7.64 9.42 -49.95
N GLU A 45 7.85 10.73 -50.07
CA GLU A 45 9.08 11.38 -50.53
C GLU A 45 10.28 11.19 -49.59
N SER A 46 10.05 10.83 -48.32
CA SER A 46 11.12 10.68 -47.32
C SER A 46 11.32 9.24 -46.83
N ARG A 47 10.55 8.26 -47.31
CA ARG A 47 10.66 6.84 -46.90
C ARG A 47 11.99 6.19 -47.27
N ASP A 48 12.56 6.58 -48.40
CA ASP A 48 13.83 6.03 -48.90
C ASP A 48 15.05 6.81 -48.44
N ARG A 49 14.85 7.94 -47.76
CA ARG A 49 15.94 8.73 -47.20
C ARG A 49 16.69 7.92 -46.14
N PRO A 50 18.03 8.00 -46.09
CA PRO A 50 18.79 7.49 -44.95
C PRO A 50 18.35 8.20 -43.67
N PHE A 51 18.25 7.45 -42.56
CA PHE A 51 17.97 8.08 -41.26
C PHE A 51 19.07 9.09 -40.92
N THR A 52 18.67 10.22 -40.33
CA THR A 52 19.60 11.08 -39.62
C THR A 52 20.24 10.31 -38.47
N GLN A 53 21.37 10.82 -37.98
CA GLN A 53 22.03 10.25 -36.82
C GLN A 53 21.09 10.21 -35.60
N GLU A 54 20.30 11.25 -35.37
CA GLU A 54 19.38 11.35 -34.24
C GLU A 54 18.19 10.39 -34.34
N GLU A 55 17.56 10.29 -35.51
CA GLU A 55 16.50 9.31 -35.77
C GLU A 55 17.01 7.89 -35.53
N ASN A 56 18.20 7.59 -36.06
CA ASN A 56 18.84 6.29 -35.87
C ASN A 56 19.15 6.00 -34.39
N GLU A 57 19.58 7.01 -33.62
CA GLU A 57 19.82 6.92 -32.19
C GLU A 57 18.56 6.60 -31.40
N ASN A 58 17.46 7.29 -31.71
CA ASN A 58 16.18 7.10 -31.04
C ASN A 58 15.58 5.73 -31.34
N LEU A 59 15.63 5.28 -32.60
CA LEU A 59 15.18 3.95 -33.01
C LEU A 59 16.03 2.86 -32.33
N TRP A 60 17.35 3.06 -32.23
CA TRP A 60 18.24 2.14 -31.52
C TRP A 60 17.92 2.07 -30.03
N LYS A 61 17.72 3.22 -29.37
CA LYS A 61 17.33 3.31 -27.95
C LYS A 61 16.02 2.55 -27.68
N GLN A 62 15.03 2.68 -28.55
CA GLN A 62 13.77 1.93 -28.42
C GLN A 62 13.96 0.41 -28.56
N SER A 63 14.89 -0.03 -29.42
CA SER A 63 15.15 -1.47 -29.64
C SER A 63 15.95 -2.15 -28.52
N ALA A 64 16.93 -1.44 -27.95
CA ALA A 64 17.89 -1.98 -26.99
C ALA A 64 17.38 -2.00 -25.55
N GLY A 65 16.23 -1.37 -25.28
CA GLY A 65 15.61 -1.29 -23.96
C GLY A 65 16.22 -0.20 -23.07
N GLU A 66 15.87 -0.23 -21.79
CA GLU A 66 16.33 0.78 -20.82
C GLU A 66 17.86 0.84 -20.70
N PRO A 67 18.45 2.03 -20.52
CA PRO A 67 19.90 2.17 -20.32
C PRO A 67 20.38 1.41 -19.08
N ILE A 68 21.10 0.30 -19.28
CA ILE A 68 21.74 -0.43 -18.18
C ILE A 68 23.01 0.31 -17.81
N ARG A 69 23.11 0.76 -16.55
CA ARG A 69 24.25 1.54 -16.01
C ARG A 69 24.57 2.79 -16.86
N GLY A 70 23.53 3.48 -17.34
CA GLY A 70 23.69 4.72 -18.11
C GLY A 70 24.29 4.52 -19.51
N SER A 71 24.18 3.31 -20.07
CA SER A 71 24.59 3.02 -21.45
C SER A 71 23.58 2.13 -22.16
N VAL A 72 23.38 2.39 -23.45
CA VAL A 72 22.50 1.62 -24.33
C VAL A 72 23.32 0.51 -24.98
N TYR A 73 22.80 -0.71 -25.01
CA TYR A 73 23.53 -1.87 -25.53
C TYR A 73 24.04 -1.63 -26.97
N GLY A 74 25.33 -1.86 -27.20
CA GLY A 74 25.96 -1.69 -28.51
C GLY A 74 26.11 -0.25 -29.01
N TYR A 75 25.63 0.76 -28.26
CA TYR A 75 25.67 2.16 -28.68
C TYR A 75 26.63 2.97 -27.81
N ARG A 76 27.79 3.33 -28.38
CA ARG A 76 28.78 4.17 -27.70
C ARG A 76 28.36 5.63 -27.82
N GLU A 77 27.73 6.16 -26.77
CA GLU A 77 27.26 7.55 -26.73
C GLU A 77 28.45 8.54 -26.80
N LYS A 78 28.63 9.19 -27.97
CA LYS A 78 29.77 10.08 -28.23
C LYS A 78 29.70 11.38 -27.42
N ALA A 79 28.50 11.80 -27.01
CA ALA A 79 28.27 13.03 -26.25
C ALA A 79 28.73 12.95 -24.78
N TYR A 80 28.83 11.74 -24.20
CA TYR A 80 29.27 11.57 -22.81
C TYR A 80 30.79 11.47 -22.62
N GLN A 81 31.58 11.43 -23.71
CA GLN A 81 33.05 11.44 -23.59
C GLN A 81 33.58 12.84 -23.26
N LYS A 82 32.95 13.93 -23.74
CA LYS A 82 33.37 15.31 -23.42
C LYS A 82 33.10 15.72 -21.97
N LYS A 83 32.24 14.98 -21.25
CA LYS A 83 32.05 15.10 -19.79
C LYS A 83 32.83 14.07 -18.96
N LYS A 84 33.57 13.14 -19.60
CA LYS A 84 34.34 12.09 -18.91
C LYS A 84 35.85 12.33 -18.81
N SER A 85 36.38 13.50 -19.21
CA SER A 85 37.72 13.90 -18.76
C SER A 85 37.77 14.22 -17.26
N TRP A 86 36.63 14.23 -16.56
CA TRP A 86 36.56 14.33 -15.11
C TRP A 86 36.48 12.97 -14.40
N TYR A 87 36.43 11.86 -15.14
CA TYR A 87 36.25 10.52 -14.55
C TYR A 87 37.03 9.45 -15.32
N CYS A 88 38.32 9.70 -15.56
CA CYS A 88 39.29 8.63 -15.77
C CYS A 88 40.61 9.06 -15.13
N GLY A 89 40.74 8.68 -13.88
CA GLY A 89 41.84 9.05 -13.02
C GLY A 89 41.38 8.89 -11.59
N SER A 90 41.12 7.64 -11.17
CA SER A 90 41.38 7.27 -9.78
C SER A 90 42.90 7.32 -9.54
N SER A 91 43.51 8.46 -9.84
CA SER A 91 44.55 9.00 -9.00
C SER A 91 43.91 9.13 -7.64
N SER A 92 44.54 8.51 -6.65
CA SER A 92 44.15 8.54 -5.26
C SER A 92 43.98 9.99 -4.78
N SER A 93 42.80 10.56 -4.95
CA SER A 93 42.39 11.80 -4.31
C SER A 93 41.23 11.43 -3.40
N SER A 94 41.60 11.08 -2.17
CA SER A 94 40.80 11.18 -0.96
C SER A 94 39.47 11.92 -1.21
N PHE A 95 38.39 11.18 -1.46
CA PHE A 95 37.07 11.69 -1.14
C PHE A 95 36.99 11.66 0.38
N ASP A 96 37.48 12.73 0.98
CA ASP A 96 37.29 12.98 2.40
C ASP A 96 35.80 13.29 2.61
N GLY A 97 35.16 12.47 3.44
CA GLY A 97 33.93 12.81 4.14
C GLY A 97 32.67 12.94 3.30
N GLY A 98 32.02 11.82 3.01
CA GLY A 98 30.58 11.81 3.29
C GLY A 98 30.46 12.10 4.79
N ASP A 99 29.88 13.25 5.16
CA ASP A 99 29.83 13.79 6.52
C ASP A 99 29.47 12.67 7.53
N ARG A 100 30.49 12.19 8.25
CA ARG A 100 30.40 10.99 9.11
C ARG A 100 29.40 11.23 10.23
N GLU A 101 29.29 12.48 10.62
CA GLU A 101 28.35 13.06 11.56
C GLU A 101 26.91 12.89 11.04
N THR A 102 26.63 13.22 9.78
CA THR A 102 25.30 12.99 9.16
C THR A 102 24.92 11.51 9.14
N ILE A 103 25.86 10.62 8.79
CA ILE A 103 25.61 9.17 8.78
C ILE A 103 25.31 8.67 10.21
N SER A 104 26.14 9.06 11.18
CA SER A 104 25.96 8.72 12.60
C SER A 104 24.63 9.23 13.17
N ALA A 105 24.20 10.44 12.77
CA ALA A 105 22.92 11.00 13.17
C ALA A 105 21.73 10.21 12.60
N MET A 106 21.82 9.78 11.34
CA MET A 106 20.79 8.93 10.72
C MET A 106 20.72 7.56 11.39
N GLU A 107 21.86 6.91 11.64
CA GLU A 107 21.93 5.63 12.35
C GLU A 107 21.32 5.72 13.75
N SER A 108 21.63 6.80 14.49
CA SER A 108 21.04 7.07 15.81
C SER A 108 19.53 7.24 15.74
N LYS A 109 19.02 7.95 14.73
CA LYS A 109 17.58 8.14 14.53
C LYS A 109 16.87 6.84 14.16
N ILE A 110 17.49 5.99 13.34
CA ILE A 110 16.96 4.66 13.00
C ILE A 110 16.88 3.79 14.26
N ALA A 111 17.93 3.78 15.08
CA ALA A 111 17.95 3.03 16.33
C ALA A 111 16.85 3.50 17.30
N TYR A 112 16.67 4.82 17.42
CA TYR A 112 15.60 5.41 18.24
C TYR A 112 14.20 4.99 17.76
N LEU A 113 13.90 5.16 16.47
CA LEU A 113 12.60 4.80 15.90
C LEU A 113 12.31 3.30 16.04
N ASN A 114 13.32 2.45 15.88
CA ASN A 114 13.17 1.01 16.08
C ASN A 114 12.82 0.67 17.55
N ALA A 115 13.46 1.33 18.51
CA ALA A 115 13.16 1.14 19.93
C ALA A 115 11.75 1.64 20.28
N GLU A 116 11.34 2.79 19.74
CA GLU A 116 10.01 3.35 19.91
C GLU A 116 8.93 2.43 19.32
N LEU A 117 9.16 1.90 18.12
CA LEU A 117 8.26 0.96 17.46
C LEU A 117 8.09 -0.33 18.27
N ALA A 118 9.17 -0.86 18.83
CA ALA A 118 9.10 -2.01 19.74
C ALA A 118 8.34 -1.70 21.04
N ALA A 119 8.49 -0.48 21.59
CA ALA A 119 7.74 -0.05 22.77
C ALA A 119 6.24 0.11 22.46
N VAL A 120 5.89 0.67 21.31
CA VAL A 120 4.49 0.76 20.84
C VAL A 120 3.88 -0.62 20.66
N ALA A 121 4.59 -1.56 20.02
CA ALA A 121 4.10 -2.93 19.85
C ALA A 121 3.80 -3.63 21.19
N LYS A 122 4.65 -3.43 22.21
CA LYS A 122 4.41 -3.95 23.57
C LYS A 122 3.19 -3.32 24.23
N ARG A 123 2.96 -2.01 24.03
CA ARG A 123 1.80 -1.30 24.58
C ARG A 123 0.49 -1.72 23.91
N GLU A 124 0.50 -1.90 22.59
CA GLU A 124 -0.66 -2.37 21.83
C GLU A 124 -1.04 -3.80 22.25
N LYS A 125 -0.09 -4.73 22.33
CA LYS A 125 -0.36 -6.08 22.82
C LYS A 125 -1.01 -6.09 24.21
N LYS A 126 -0.58 -5.19 25.10
CA LYS A 126 -1.17 -5.05 26.44
C LYS A 126 -2.59 -4.47 26.41
N ARG A 127 -2.93 -3.65 25.41
CA ARG A 127 -4.29 -3.14 25.21
C ARG A 127 -5.21 -4.24 24.70
N GLU A 128 -4.77 -5.00 23.70
CA GLU A 128 -5.52 -6.14 23.16
C GLU A 128 -5.86 -7.16 24.25
N GLU A 129 -4.89 -7.50 25.13
CA GLU A 129 -5.14 -8.42 26.24
C GLU A 129 -6.20 -7.89 27.23
N ARG A 130 -6.18 -6.59 27.52
CA ARG A 130 -7.18 -5.96 28.38
C ARG A 130 -8.56 -5.93 27.75
N GLU A 131 -8.63 -5.70 26.45
CA GLU A 131 -9.88 -5.71 25.69
C GLU A 131 -10.48 -7.10 25.66
N LYS A 132 -9.67 -8.12 25.38
CA LYS A 132 -10.09 -9.53 25.44
C LYS A 132 -10.64 -9.89 26.82
N ASN A 133 -9.97 -9.49 27.91
CA ASN A 133 -10.47 -9.75 29.26
C ASN A 133 -11.83 -9.08 29.53
N ARG A 134 -12.07 -7.87 29.00
CA ARG A 134 -13.37 -7.19 29.10
C ARG A 134 -14.45 -7.90 28.30
N GLU A 135 -14.12 -8.36 27.10
CA GLU A 135 -15.06 -9.12 26.27
C GLU A 135 -15.46 -10.44 26.95
N GLU A 136 -14.50 -11.15 27.56
CA GLU A 136 -14.75 -12.37 28.33
C GLU A 136 -15.64 -12.09 29.55
N GLU A 137 -15.41 -10.99 30.28
CA GLU A 137 -16.26 -10.58 31.42
C GLU A 137 -17.69 -10.24 30.98
N ILE A 138 -17.84 -9.49 29.88
CA ILE A 138 -19.16 -9.16 29.30
C ILE A 138 -19.87 -10.44 28.84
N ALA A 139 -19.16 -11.37 28.20
CA ALA A 139 -19.73 -12.64 27.76
C ALA A 139 -20.22 -13.48 28.94
N ALA A 140 -19.43 -13.57 30.02
CA ALA A 140 -19.82 -14.27 31.24
C ALA A 140 -21.04 -13.62 31.91
N ALA A 141 -21.09 -12.29 31.99
CA ALA A 141 -22.23 -11.57 32.54
C ALA A 141 -23.51 -11.82 31.73
N LYS A 142 -23.42 -11.77 30.40
CA LYS A 142 -24.53 -12.10 29.48
C LYS A 142 -25.01 -13.54 29.65
N GLU A 143 -24.11 -14.49 29.85
CA GLU A 143 -24.49 -15.90 30.08
C GLU A 143 -25.28 -16.05 31.39
N VAL A 144 -24.86 -15.39 32.46
CA VAL A 144 -25.58 -15.38 33.74
C VAL A 144 -26.97 -14.78 33.59
N GLU A 145 -27.08 -13.64 32.90
CA GLU A 145 -28.37 -12.99 32.65
C GLU A 145 -29.30 -13.88 31.80
N ASN A 146 -28.79 -14.49 30.73
CA ASN A 146 -29.54 -15.42 29.90
C ASN A 146 -30.09 -16.62 30.70
N LYS A 147 -29.29 -17.18 31.63
CA LYS A 147 -29.75 -18.24 32.53
C LYS A 147 -30.88 -17.76 33.44
N ARG A 148 -30.82 -16.52 33.94
CA ARG A 148 -31.89 -15.93 34.75
C ARG A 148 -33.17 -15.74 33.94
N TYR A 149 -33.08 -15.22 32.72
CA TYR A 149 -34.24 -15.11 31.83
C TYR A 149 -34.86 -16.47 31.52
N ALA A 150 -34.05 -17.49 31.22
CA ALA A 150 -34.54 -18.84 30.97
C ALA A 150 -35.28 -19.42 32.20
N ALA A 151 -34.76 -19.21 33.41
CA ALA A 151 -35.41 -19.65 34.64
C ALA A 151 -36.74 -18.91 34.90
N LEU A 152 -36.78 -17.59 34.68
CA LEU A 152 -38.01 -16.79 34.79
C LEU A 152 -39.05 -17.24 33.76
N GLN A 153 -38.63 -17.46 32.52
CA GLN A 153 -39.48 -17.94 31.45
C GLN A 153 -40.08 -19.32 31.80
N ALA A 154 -39.29 -20.23 32.35
CA ALA A 154 -39.77 -21.53 32.80
C ALA A 154 -40.80 -21.42 33.94
N GLN A 155 -40.55 -20.55 34.93
CA GLN A 155 -41.51 -20.29 36.02
C GLN A 155 -42.83 -19.71 35.51
N LEU A 156 -42.77 -18.74 34.59
CA LEU A 156 -43.94 -18.13 33.98
C LEU A 156 -44.74 -19.18 33.20
N THR A 157 -44.07 -20.01 32.41
CA THR A 157 -44.70 -21.08 31.62
C THR A 157 -45.41 -22.08 32.53
N PHE A 158 -44.75 -22.50 33.62
CA PHE A 158 -45.34 -23.39 34.62
C PHE A 158 -46.60 -22.80 35.29
N LEU A 159 -46.61 -21.49 35.58
CA LEU A 159 -47.79 -20.80 36.11
C LEU A 159 -48.97 -20.82 35.13
N PHE A 160 -48.71 -20.60 33.84
CA PHE A 160 -49.73 -20.68 32.80
C PHE A 160 -50.29 -22.09 32.63
N GLU A 161 -49.44 -23.11 32.65
CA GLU A 161 -49.85 -24.52 32.50
C GLU A 161 -50.58 -25.07 33.72
N SER A 162 -50.24 -24.61 34.92
CA SER A 162 -50.88 -25.04 36.18
C SER A 162 -52.27 -24.44 36.41
N GLY A 163 -52.78 -23.60 35.49
CA GLY A 163 -54.14 -23.06 35.56
C GLY A 163 -54.38 -22.08 36.72
N ASN A 164 -53.33 -21.53 37.32
CA ASN A 164 -53.40 -20.59 38.46
C ASN A 164 -53.72 -19.13 38.05
N ILE A 165 -54.39 -18.94 36.91
CA ILE A 165 -54.62 -17.61 36.34
C ILE A 165 -55.97 -17.10 36.83
N LEU A 166 -55.90 -16.01 37.58
CA LEU A 166 -56.97 -15.17 38.14
C LEU A 166 -57.53 -15.58 39.52
N PRO A 167 -57.24 -14.78 40.58
CA PRO A 167 -58.18 -14.68 41.69
C PRO A 167 -59.56 -14.23 41.15
N PRO A 168 -60.68 -14.68 41.75
CA PRO A 168 -62.01 -14.19 41.37
C PRO A 168 -62.05 -12.67 41.50
N CYS A 169 -62.37 -11.95 40.42
CA CYS A 169 -62.61 -10.51 40.48
C CYS A 169 -63.79 -10.25 41.45
N PRO A 170 -63.60 -9.50 42.55
CA PRO A 170 -64.74 -9.08 43.35
C PRO A 170 -65.56 -8.05 42.56
N ALA A 171 -66.84 -8.34 42.41
CA ALA A 171 -67.82 -7.52 41.72
C ALA A 171 -67.90 -6.09 42.32
N SER A 172 -68.19 -5.13 41.44
CA SER A 172 -68.37 -3.71 41.74
C SER A 172 -69.21 -3.47 43.00
N SER A 173 -68.61 -2.86 44.02
CA SER A 173 -69.37 -2.17 45.05
C SER A 173 -69.42 -0.69 44.68
N ASN A 174 -70.59 -0.25 44.17
CA ASN A 174 -70.96 1.16 44.09
C ASN A 174 -70.75 1.81 45.47
N GLY A 175 -70.00 2.90 45.50
CA GLY A 175 -69.71 3.66 46.71
C GLY A 175 -69.04 4.99 46.39
N SER A 176 -69.84 5.90 45.84
CA SER A 176 -69.92 7.34 46.10
C SER A 176 -68.64 8.14 46.44
N ASP A 177 -68.39 9.15 45.60
CA ASP A 177 -68.03 10.55 45.89
C ASP A 177 -67.20 10.87 47.14
N GLN A 178 -66.02 11.48 46.95
CA GLN A 178 -65.78 12.81 47.52
C GLN A 178 -64.59 13.55 46.90
N GLU A 179 -64.84 14.84 46.68
CA GLU A 179 -63.96 15.92 46.26
C GLU A 179 -62.74 16.14 47.17
N GLY A 180 -61.72 16.81 46.66
CA GLY A 180 -60.54 17.27 47.39
C GLY A 180 -59.40 17.54 46.41
N ASP A 181 -59.48 18.60 45.62
CA ASP A 181 -59.08 19.96 45.99
C ASP A 181 -57.56 20.18 45.85
N GLU A 182 -57.27 21.40 45.45
CA GLU A 182 -56.14 21.98 44.75
C GLU A 182 -54.76 21.72 45.38
N ASN A 183 -53.72 21.70 44.54
CA ASN A 183 -52.64 22.69 44.67
C ASN A 183 -51.69 22.66 43.47
N ASP A 184 -51.86 23.69 42.66
CA ASP A 184 -50.84 24.34 41.85
C ASP A 184 -49.66 24.78 42.75
N LYS A 185 -48.44 24.40 42.37
CA LYS A 185 -47.22 25.12 42.76
C LYS A 185 -46.15 24.92 41.71
N SER A 186 -46.17 25.86 40.78
CA SER A 186 -45.03 26.32 40.02
C SER A 186 -44.02 27.01 40.96
N ASP A 187 -42.73 26.67 40.86
CA ASP A 187 -41.56 27.51 41.20
C ASP A 187 -40.31 26.78 40.65
N LYS A 188 -39.79 27.12 39.46
CA LYS A 188 -38.79 28.16 39.10
C LYS A 188 -37.36 27.98 39.65
N GLU A 189 -36.42 27.95 38.69
CA GLU A 189 -35.01 28.43 38.67
C GLU A 189 -34.03 27.88 39.73
N SER A 190 -32.83 27.41 39.40
CA SER A 190 -31.67 28.17 38.85
C SER A 190 -30.60 27.13 38.45
N ASP A 191 -30.01 27.17 37.26
CA ASP A 191 -28.80 27.91 36.85
C ASP A 191 -27.55 27.72 37.73
N GLN A 192 -26.46 27.35 37.05
CA GLN A 192 -25.02 27.29 37.38
C GLN A 192 -24.44 25.98 36.83
N GLY A 193 -23.45 25.95 35.95
CA GLY A 193 -22.51 26.99 35.53
C GLY A 193 -21.21 26.25 35.19
N ASP A 194 -20.67 26.56 34.00
CA ASP A 194 -19.36 26.16 33.51
C ASP A 194 -18.22 26.60 34.46
N GLU A 195 -17.10 25.87 34.37
CA GLU A 195 -15.67 26.27 34.48
C GLU A 195 -14.90 24.96 34.80
N GLU A 196 -13.85 24.54 34.10
CA GLU A 196 -12.73 25.25 33.45
C GLU A 196 -12.06 24.32 32.40
#